data_AF-A0A136P9R9-F1
#
_entry.id   AF-A0A136P9R9-F1
#
_cell.length_a   1.000
_cell.length_b   1.000
_cell.length_c   1.000
_cell.angle_alpha   90.00
_cell.angle_beta   90.00
_cell.angle_gamma   90.00
#
_symmetry.space_group_name_H-M   'P 1'
#
loop_
_entity.id
_entity.type
_entity.pdbx_description
1 polymer ?
#
loop_
_entity_poly.entity_id
_entity_poly.type
_entity_poly.pdbx_seq_one_letter_code
_entity_poly.pdbx_strand_id
1 'polypeptide(L)'
;MILAAMKKKGYTVYPVHPTANIIDNSITYNSLDQIPQKPEGAIIVLPPHNAERAANEVIAAGIKNIWFQQGSESEKAVRYAVLNGENVISGQCVWMFLKHAGFPHNVHRWVWSLSASG
;
A
#
# COMPACT_ATOMS: atom_id res chain seq x y z
N MET A 1 -5.15 -7.58 9.32
CA MET A 1 -4.01 -6.75 8.87
C MET A 1 -3.77 -6.95 7.37
N ILE A 2 -3.21 -5.94 6.68
CA ILE A 2 -3.11 -5.90 5.19
C ILE A 2 -2.30 -7.10 4.66
N LEU A 3 -1.17 -7.40 5.29
CA LEU A 3 -0.28 -8.50 4.89
C LEU A 3 -1.00 -9.85 4.87
N ALA A 4 -1.64 -10.24 5.98
CA ALA A 4 -2.40 -11.48 6.05
C ALA A 4 -3.54 -11.55 5.01
N ALA A 5 -4.21 -10.42 4.74
CA ALA A 5 -5.30 -10.37 3.76
C ALA A 5 -4.81 -10.59 2.33
N MET A 6 -3.69 -9.96 1.97
CA MET A 6 -3.08 -10.14 0.66
C MET A 6 -2.58 -11.58 0.47
N LYS A 7 -1.93 -12.16 1.47
CA LYS A 7 -1.53 -13.58 1.43
C LYS A 7 -2.73 -14.52 1.27
N LYS A 8 -3.82 -14.29 2.01
CA LYS A 8 -5.06 -15.08 1.88
C LYS A 8 -5.68 -15.00 0.49
N LYS A 9 -5.43 -13.93 -0.26
CA LYS A 9 -5.87 -13.75 -1.65
C LYS A 9 -4.93 -14.39 -2.69
N GLY A 10 -3.85 -15.03 -2.25
CA GLY A 10 -2.91 -15.73 -3.12
C GLY A 10 -1.76 -14.87 -3.64
N TYR A 11 -1.61 -13.62 -3.15
CA TYR A 11 -0.47 -12.79 -3.53
C TYR A 11 0.81 -13.26 -2.82
N THR A 12 1.93 -13.24 -3.54
CA THR A 12 3.25 -13.25 -2.92
C THR A 12 3.54 -11.88 -2.34
N VAL A 13 3.69 -11.79 -1.02
CA VAL A 13 3.88 -10.53 -0.30
C VAL A 13 5.17 -10.59 0.50
N TYR A 14 6.03 -9.61 0.27
CA TYR A 14 7.29 -9.41 0.99
C TYR A 14 7.14 -8.23 1.94
N PRO A 15 6.94 -8.46 3.25
CA PRO A 15 6.89 -7.36 4.20
C PRO A 15 8.30 -6.80 4.40
N VAL A 16 8.42 -5.47 4.30
CA VAL A 16 9.68 -4.76 4.46
C VAL A 16 9.56 -3.85 5.67
N HIS A 17 10.48 -4.01 6.62
CA HIS A 17 10.51 -3.19 7.82
C HIS A 17 11.96 -3.11 8.34
N PRO A 18 12.49 -1.91 8.65
CA PRO A 18 13.91 -1.73 8.95
C PRO A 18 14.42 -2.50 10.18
N THR A 19 13.54 -2.71 11.18
CA THR A 19 13.94 -3.29 12.48
C THR A 19 13.09 -4.47 12.99
N ALA A 20 11.80 -4.51 12.69
CA ALA A 20 10.93 -5.64 13.04
C ALA A 20 11.28 -6.85 12.18
N ASN A 21 11.54 -8.00 12.81
CA ASN A 21 11.89 -9.26 12.14
C ASN A 21 10.67 -10.11 11.75
N ILE A 22 9.52 -9.87 12.38
CA ILE A 22 8.27 -10.62 12.17
C ILE A 22 7.09 -9.66 12.20
N ILE A 23 6.22 -9.74 11.19
CA ILE A 23 4.92 -9.05 11.13
C ILE A 23 3.89 -10.07 10.63
N ASP A 24 2.72 -10.20 11.27
CA ASP A 24 1.68 -11.18 10.89
C ASP A 24 2.26 -12.60 10.66
N ASN A 25 3.07 -13.09 11.60
CA ASN A 25 3.76 -14.39 11.51
C ASN A 25 4.59 -14.58 10.24
N SER A 26 5.01 -13.49 9.60
CA SER A 26 5.82 -13.49 8.38
C SER A 26 7.16 -12.86 8.65
N ILE A 27 8.24 -13.53 8.23
CA ILE A 27 9.58 -12.95 8.24
C ILE A 27 9.59 -11.72 7.33
N THR A 28 10.21 -10.67 7.83
CA THR A 28 10.38 -9.39 7.13
C THR A 28 11.77 -9.28 6.51
N TYR A 29 11.87 -8.41 5.51
CA TYR A 29 13.13 -7.96 4.93
C TYR A 29 13.45 -6.58 5.49
N ASN A 30 14.72 -6.30 5.75
CA ASN A 30 15.11 -5.00 6.32
C ASN A 30 15.10 -3.89 5.25
N SER A 31 15.19 -4.27 3.99
CA SER A 31 15.29 -3.36 2.84
C SER A 31 14.83 -4.03 1.54
N LEU A 32 14.55 -3.22 0.51
CA LEU A 32 14.01 -3.67 -0.77
C LEU A 32 14.98 -4.55 -1.57
N ASP A 33 16.29 -4.37 -1.40
CA ASP A 33 17.35 -5.13 -2.07
C ASP A 33 17.48 -6.57 -1.55
N GLN A 34 16.95 -6.85 -0.36
CA GLN A 34 16.93 -8.20 0.21
C GLN A 34 15.76 -9.05 -0.31
N ILE A 35 14.82 -8.44 -1.04
CA ILE A 35 13.64 -9.14 -1.56
C ILE A 35 14.09 -10.10 -2.69
N PRO A 36 13.70 -11.38 -2.66
CA PRO A 36 14.18 -12.38 -3.61
C PRO A 36 13.67 -12.17 -5.05
N GLN A 37 12.54 -11.49 -5.21
CA GLN A 37 11.95 -11.19 -6.50
C GLN A 37 11.29 -9.81 -6.48
N LYS A 38 11.56 -8.99 -7.50
CA LYS A 38 10.94 -7.67 -7.63
C LYS A 38 9.41 -7.78 -7.70
N PRO A 39 8.66 -7.14 -6.78
CA PRO A 39 7.20 -7.10 -6.83
C PRO A 39 6.66 -6.29 -8.01
N GLU A 40 5.42 -6.58 -8.40
CA GLU A 40 4.68 -5.78 -9.39
C GLU A 40 4.21 -4.43 -8.83
N GLY A 41 4.04 -4.33 -7.51
CA GLY A 41 3.63 -3.10 -6.84
C GLY A 41 3.98 -3.08 -5.36
N ALA A 42 3.88 -1.90 -4.76
CA ALA A 42 4.17 -1.66 -3.36
C ALA A 42 2.97 -1.02 -2.65
N ILE A 43 2.74 -1.41 -1.40
CA ILE A 43 1.78 -0.78 -0.50
C ILE A 43 2.54 -0.11 0.62
N ILE A 44 2.53 1.22 0.63
CA ILE A 44 3.18 2.03 1.65
C ILE A 44 2.20 2.19 2.81
N VAL A 45 2.62 1.73 3.99
CA VAL A 45 1.84 1.77 5.24
C VAL A 45 2.69 2.43 6.33
N LEU A 46 3.35 3.52 5.97
CA LEU A 46 4.22 4.31 6.86
C LEU A 46 3.54 5.65 7.20
N PRO A 47 3.90 6.30 8.31
CA PRO A 47 3.44 7.66 8.57
C PRO A 47 3.84 8.64 7.45
N PRO A 48 3.07 9.72 7.21
CA PRO A 48 3.29 10.66 6.10
C PRO A 48 4.72 11.23 5.99
N HIS A 49 5.40 11.46 7.12
CA HIS A 49 6.76 11.98 7.14
C HIS A 49 7.81 11.00 6.58
N ASN A 50 7.50 9.70 6.53
CA ASN A 50 8.36 8.66 5.95
C ASN A 50 7.93 8.24 4.55
N ALA A 51 6.74 8.65 4.09
CA ALA A 51 6.16 8.19 2.84
C ALA A 51 6.95 8.63 1.61
N GLU A 52 7.55 9.83 1.64
CA GLU A 52 8.34 10.37 0.53
C GLU A 52 9.63 9.56 0.33
N ARG A 53 10.35 9.28 1.42
CA ARG A 53 11.54 8.40 1.39
C ARG A 53 11.19 7.01 0.87
N ALA A 54 10.10 6.42 1.37
CA ALA A 54 9.67 5.10 0.93
C ALA A 54 9.27 5.09 -0.56
N ALA A 55 8.57 6.11 -1.05
CA ALA A 55 8.25 6.23 -2.47
C ALA A 55 9.50 6.34 -3.34
N ASN A 56 10.52 7.09 -2.88
CA ASN A 56 11.81 7.17 -3.55
C ASN A 56 12.50 5.80 -3.65
N GLU A 57 12.62 5.10 -2.52
CA GLU A 57 13.24 3.77 -2.45
C GLU A 57 12.52 2.75 -3.35
N VAL A 58 11.18 2.73 -3.31
CA VAL A 58 10.33 1.85 -4.12
C VAL A 58 10.51 2.10 -5.62
N ILE A 59 10.50 3.37 -6.04
CA ILE A 59 10.70 3.74 -7.44
C ILE A 59 12.13 3.43 -7.90
N ALA A 60 13.13 3.70 -7.05
CA ALA A 60 14.53 3.38 -7.34
C ALA A 60 14.76 1.87 -7.50
N ALA A 61 14.01 1.04 -6.76
CA ALA A 61 13.98 -0.42 -6.92
C ALA A 61 13.22 -0.88 -8.19
N GLY A 62 12.69 0.06 -9.00
CA GLY A 62 11.98 -0.24 -10.24
C GLY A 62 10.58 -0.78 -10.05
N ILE A 63 9.96 -0.50 -8.89
CA ILE A 63 8.55 -0.81 -8.59
C ILE A 63 7.76 0.48 -8.79
N LYS A 64 6.89 0.51 -9.80
CA LYS A 64 6.23 1.75 -10.24
C LYS A 64 4.71 1.78 -10.00
N ASN A 65 4.12 0.66 -9.55
CA ASN A 65 2.75 0.62 -9.07
C ASN A 65 2.76 0.82 -7.56
N ILE A 66 2.22 1.95 -7.08
CA ILE A 66 2.34 2.39 -5.69
C ILE A 66 0.96 2.66 -5.11
N TRP A 67 0.67 2.04 -3.97
CA TRP A 67 -0.50 2.29 -3.16
C TRP A 67 -0.08 2.94 -1.84
N PHE A 68 -0.50 4.18 -1.59
CA PHE A 68 -0.46 4.79 -0.27
C PHE A 68 -1.73 4.40 0.48
N GLN A 69 -1.58 3.58 1.53
CA GLN A 69 -2.71 3.22 2.36
C GLN A 69 -3.26 4.48 3.03
N GLN A 70 -4.58 4.65 3.06
CA GLN A 70 -5.23 5.81 3.68
C GLN A 70 -4.56 6.25 4.99
N GLY A 71 -4.12 7.50 5.05
CA GLY A 71 -3.41 8.11 6.19
C GLY A 71 -1.89 7.98 6.15
N SER A 72 -1.33 7.26 5.16
CA SER A 72 0.13 7.18 4.93
C SER A 72 0.63 8.23 3.96
N GLU A 73 -0.26 8.83 3.16
CA GLU A 73 0.10 9.79 2.13
C GLU A 73 0.61 11.12 2.70
N SER A 74 1.60 11.69 2.02
CA SER A 74 1.91 13.12 2.10
C SER A 74 1.82 13.71 0.70
N GLU A 75 1.50 15.00 0.59
CA GLU A 75 1.39 15.68 -0.71
C GLU A 75 2.69 15.53 -1.53
N LYS A 76 3.84 15.65 -0.88
CA LYS A 76 5.16 15.45 -1.51
C LYS A 76 5.35 14.02 -2.00
N ALA A 77 5.03 13.02 -1.19
CA ALA A 77 5.18 11.61 -1.55
C ALA A 77 4.29 11.24 -2.74
N VAL A 78 3.01 11.66 -2.71
CA VAL A 78 2.06 11.40 -3.79
C VAL A 78 2.50 12.11 -5.06
N ARG A 79 2.87 13.39 -4.99
CA ARG A 79 3.37 14.14 -6.15
C ARG A 79 4.61 13.50 -6.76
N TYR A 80 5.57 13.12 -5.93
CA TYR A 80 6.78 12.42 -6.38
C TYR A 80 6.44 11.09 -7.07
N ALA A 81 5.57 10.28 -6.46
CA ALA A 81 5.14 9.01 -7.03
C ALA A 81 4.38 9.19 -8.35
N VAL A 82 3.50 10.19 -8.48
CA VAL A 82 2.76 10.47 -9.71
C VAL A 82 3.70 10.87 -10.85
N LEU A 83 4.77 11.62 -10.55
CA LEU A 83 5.73 12.06 -11.56
C LEU A 83 6.69 10.95 -12.03
N ASN A 84 6.97 9.94 -11.19
CA ASN A 84 8.03 8.96 -11.43
C ASN A 84 7.55 7.50 -11.48
N GLY A 85 6.32 7.23 -11.06
CA GLY A 85 5.67 5.93 -11.09
C GLY A 85 4.80 5.73 -12.34
N GLU A 86 4.10 4.61 -12.39
CA GLU A 86 3.18 4.24 -13.48
C GLU A 86 1.74 4.32 -13.02
N ASN A 87 1.41 3.67 -11.89
CA ASN A 87 0.08 3.70 -11.31
C ASN A 87 0.18 4.08 -9.83
N VAL A 88 -0.49 5.16 -9.44
CA VAL A 88 -0.45 5.67 -8.06
C VAL A 88 -1.85 5.79 -7.50
N ILE A 89 -2.07 5.17 -6.35
CA ILE A 89 -3.34 5.21 -5.62
C ILE A 89 -3.06 5.78 -4.22
N SER A 90 -3.83 6.79 -3.81
CA SER A 90 -3.72 7.43 -2.49
C SER A 90 -5.10 7.78 -1.92
N GLY A 91 -5.18 7.95 -0.60
CA GLY A 91 -6.44 8.30 0.09
C GLY A 91 -7.49 7.19 0.08
N GLN A 92 -7.12 5.99 -0.39
CA GLN A 92 -8.00 4.84 -0.48
C GLN A 92 -7.56 3.75 0.51
N CYS A 93 -8.56 3.11 1.12
CA CYS A 93 -8.31 1.98 2.01
C CYS A 93 -8.30 0.67 1.20
N VAL A 94 -7.19 -0.07 1.24
CA VAL A 94 -7.03 -1.33 0.50
C VAL A 94 -8.15 -2.35 0.75
N TRP A 95 -8.73 -2.34 1.95
CA TRP A 95 -9.86 -3.22 2.32
C TRP A 95 -11.11 -3.02 1.46
N MET A 96 -11.30 -1.83 0.88
CA MET A 96 -12.43 -1.55 -0.02
C MET A 96 -12.36 -2.35 -1.32
N PHE A 97 -11.14 -2.73 -1.73
CA PHE A 97 -10.84 -3.39 -3.01
C PHE A 97 -10.56 -4.89 -2.85
N LEU A 98 -10.31 -5.36 -1.61
CA LEU A 98 -10.04 -6.78 -1.31
C LEU A 98 -11.29 -7.65 -1.09
N LYS A 99 -12.51 -7.18 -1.41
CA LYS A 99 -13.78 -7.75 -0.91
C LYS A 99 -13.85 -9.30 -0.89
N HIS A 100 -13.80 -9.82 0.34
CA HIS A 100 -14.87 -10.52 1.08
C HIS A 100 -14.89 -10.02 2.55
N ALA A 101 -14.57 -8.74 2.80
CA ALA A 101 -14.69 -8.18 4.14
C ALA A 101 -16.18 -7.96 4.43
N GLY A 102 -16.76 -8.79 5.29
CA GLY A 102 -18.18 -8.81 5.63
C GLY A 102 -18.76 -7.48 6.16
N PHE A 103 -20.07 -7.50 6.40
CA PHE A 103 -20.91 -6.42 6.97
C PHE A 103 -20.18 -5.62 8.07
N PRO A 104 -20.15 -4.26 8.08
CA PRO A 104 -21.09 -3.29 7.50
C PRO A 104 -20.57 -2.44 6.30
N HIS A 105 -19.67 -2.97 5.45
CA HIS A 105 -19.09 -2.20 4.33
C HIS A 105 -20.03 -1.86 3.16
N ASN A 106 -21.28 -2.34 3.14
CA ASN A 106 -22.23 -2.06 2.06
C ASN A 106 -22.97 -0.72 2.26
N VAL A 107 -23.12 -0.25 3.51
CA VAL A 107 -23.88 0.98 3.83
C VAL A 107 -23.07 2.23 3.49
N HIS A 108 -21.76 2.21 3.74
CA HIS A 108 -20.89 3.34 3.44
C HIS A 108 -20.76 3.64 1.94
N ARG A 109 -20.75 2.59 1.09
CA ARG A 109 -20.70 2.73 -0.38
C ARG A 109 -21.91 3.49 -0.92
N TRP A 110 -23.10 3.28 -0.33
CA TRP A 110 -24.31 3.96 -0.74
C TRP A 110 -24.25 5.46 -0.41
N VAL A 111 -23.83 5.82 0.80
CA VAL A 111 -23.68 7.23 1.23
C VAL A 111 -22.68 7.98 0.35
N TRP A 112 -21.58 7.35 -0.05
CA TRP A 112 -20.53 8.00 -0.85
C TRP A 112 -20.87 8.09 -2.35
N SER A 113 -21.79 7.26 -2.84
CA SER A 113 -22.30 7.38 -4.22
C SER A 113 -23.16 8.64 -4.43
N LEU A 114 -23.72 9.21 -3.36
CA LEU A 114 -24.53 10.42 -3.41
C LEU A 114 -23.68 11.71 -3.39
N SER A 115 -22.42 11.64 -2.98
CA SER A 115 -21.51 12.81 -2.93
C SER A 115 -20.58 12.92 -4.14
N ALA A 116 -20.61 11.95 -5.07
CA ALA A 116 -19.83 11.98 -6.31
C ALA A 116 -20.64 12.48 -7.53
N SER A 117 -21.87 12.97 -7.30
CA SER A 117 -22.68 13.67 -8.31
C SER A 117 -23.08 15.03 -7.74
N GLY A 118 -22.14 15.97 -7.80
CA GLY A 118 -22.30 17.36 -7.38
C GLY A 118 -21.09 18.16 -7.80
#